data_AF-A0A1D2M3B7-F1
#
_entry.id   AF-A0A1D2M3B7-F1
#
_cell.length_a   1.000
_cell.length_b   1.000
_cell.length_c   1.000
_cell.angle_alpha   90.00
_cell.angle_beta   90.00
_cell.angle_gamma   90.00
#
_symmetry.space_group_name_H-M   'P 1'
#
loop_
_entity.id
_entity.type
_entity.pdbx_description
1 polymer ?
#
loop_
_entity_poly.entity_id
_entity_poly.type
_entity_poly.pdbx_seq_one_letter_code
_entity_poly.pdbx_strand_id
1 'polypeptide(L)'
;MVCGNTPFERDEEIIRADISFKTRLTDECQDIIRQCLKVRPQRRPRLEELLNHPWMSIALDPPHTSPSISSSPSASPSHSPSCSASEHPSVRNCSTDNTLPQR
;
A
#
# COMPACT_ATOMS: atom_id res chain seq x y z
N MET A 1 -3.35 -9.28 -12.18
CA MET A 1 -3.33 -7.87 -11.76
C MET A 1 -3.65 -6.90 -12.89
N VAL A 2 -2.89 -6.81 -14.00
CA VAL A 2 -3.25 -5.89 -15.12
C VAL A 2 -3.98 -6.57 -16.30
N CYS A 3 -3.58 -7.80 -16.67
CA CYS A 3 -4.19 -8.57 -17.78
C CYS A 3 -5.04 -9.76 -17.32
N GLY A 4 -5.36 -9.87 -16.02
CA GLY A 4 -6.05 -11.01 -15.40
C GLY A 4 -5.26 -12.33 -15.34
N ASN A 5 -4.35 -12.58 -16.28
CA ASN A 5 -3.67 -13.86 -16.51
C ASN A 5 -2.14 -13.76 -16.37
N THR A 6 -1.45 -14.91 -16.42
CA THR A 6 0.01 -14.98 -16.62
C THR A 6 0.39 -14.48 -18.02
N PRO A 7 1.54 -13.78 -18.21
CA PRO A 7 1.99 -13.29 -19.51
C PRO A 7 2.54 -14.40 -20.44
N PHE A 8 2.89 -15.57 -19.89
CA PHE A 8 3.41 -16.72 -20.63
C PHE A 8 2.62 -17.98 -20.28
N GLU A 9 2.43 -18.86 -21.27
CA GLU A 9 1.76 -20.15 -21.13
C GLU A 9 2.73 -21.33 -21.36
N ARG A 10 3.84 -21.10 -22.08
CA ARG A 10 4.88 -22.12 -22.36
C ARG A 10 6.30 -21.62 -22.10
N ASP A 11 7.21 -22.55 -21.82
CA ASP A 11 8.62 -22.26 -21.51
C ASP A 11 9.35 -21.54 -22.65
N GLU A 12 9.02 -21.82 -23.91
CA GLU A 12 9.69 -21.15 -25.03
C GLU A 12 9.31 -19.66 -25.13
N GLU A 13 8.17 -19.26 -24.57
CA GLU A 13 7.71 -17.87 -24.50
C GLU A 13 8.47 -17.14 -23.37
N ILE A 14 8.67 -17.81 -22.23
CA ILE A 14 9.50 -17.33 -21.11
C ILE A 14 10.95 -17.10 -21.57
N ILE A 15 11.54 -18.04 -22.30
CA ILE A 15 12.93 -17.96 -22.80
C ILE A 15 13.09 -16.78 -23.78
N ARG A 16 12.08 -16.53 -24.63
CA ARG A 16 12.07 -15.41 -25.58
C ARG A 16 11.73 -14.06 -24.93
N ALA A 17 11.04 -14.08 -23.78
CA ALA A 17 10.41 -12.91 -23.14
C ALA A 17 9.50 -12.12 -24.10
N ASP A 18 8.80 -12.82 -24.99
CA ASP A 18 7.88 -12.23 -25.96
C ASP A 18 6.48 -12.11 -25.33
N ILE A 19 6.00 -10.88 -25.13
CA ILE A 19 4.83 -10.58 -24.28
C ILE A 19 3.72 -9.97 -25.14
N SER A 20 2.61 -10.69 -25.25
CA SER A 20 1.40 -10.21 -25.89
C SER A 20 0.37 -9.73 -24.86
N PHE A 21 0.01 -8.46 -24.93
CA PHE A 21 -0.98 -7.86 -24.04
C PHE A 21 -2.41 -8.13 -24.54
N LYS A 22 -3.11 -9.09 -23.92
CA LYS A 22 -4.50 -9.45 -24.24
C LYS A 22 -5.54 -8.36 -23.86
N THR A 23 -5.13 -7.31 -23.14
CA THR A 23 -5.98 -6.17 -22.74
C THR A 23 -5.37 -4.85 -23.20
N ARG A 24 -6.20 -3.81 -23.35
CA ARG A 24 -5.73 -2.44 -23.67
C ARG A 24 -5.05 -1.83 -22.44
N LEU A 25 -3.74 -1.62 -22.52
CA LEU A 25 -2.93 -0.96 -21.50
C LEU A 25 -2.28 0.30 -22.10
N THR A 26 -2.00 1.31 -21.27
CA THR A 26 -1.21 2.48 -21.70
C THR A 26 0.21 2.06 -22.06
N ASP A 27 0.90 2.84 -22.90
CA ASP A 27 2.23 2.48 -23.37
C ASP A 27 3.26 2.46 -22.24
N GLU A 28 3.12 3.33 -21.24
CA GLU A 28 3.97 3.34 -20.03
C GLU A 28 3.75 2.07 -19.18
N CYS A 29 2.51 1.58 -19.12
CA CYS A 29 2.18 0.33 -18.43
C CYS A 29 2.77 -0.89 -19.17
N GLN A 30 2.70 -0.89 -20.50
CA GLN A 30 3.32 -1.96 -21.29
C GLN A 30 4.84 -1.92 -21.19
N ASP A 31 5.46 -0.73 -21.23
CA ASP A 31 6.91 -0.59 -21.21
C ASP A 31 7.49 -1.05 -19.88
N ILE A 32 6.96 -0.60 -18.74
CA ILE A 32 7.48 -1.04 -17.42
C ILE A 32 7.39 -2.57 -17.24
N ILE A 33 6.34 -3.21 -17.77
CA ILE A 33 6.21 -4.68 -17.78
C ILE A 33 7.28 -5.32 -18.67
N ARG A 34 7.48 -4.81 -19.90
CA ARG A 34 8.56 -5.27 -20.80
C ARG A 34 9.94 -5.10 -20.17
N GLN A 35 10.20 -3.98 -19.50
CA GLN A 35 11.47 -3.70 -18.83
C GLN A 35 11.78 -4.72 -17.72
N CYS A 36 10.80 -5.03 -16.86
CA CYS A 36 10.94 -6.02 -15.79
C CYS A 36 11.16 -7.44 -16.30
N LEU A 37 10.59 -7.81 -17.45
CA LEU A 37 10.60 -9.18 -17.97
C LEU A 37 11.71 -9.47 -18.98
N LYS A 38 12.64 -8.55 -19.23
CA LYS A 38 13.80 -8.76 -20.14
C LYS A 38 14.56 -10.06 -19.80
N VAL A 39 14.93 -10.82 -20.86
CA VAL A 39 15.67 -12.09 -20.78
C VAL A 39 16.96 -11.97 -19.95
N ARG A 40 17.77 -10.93 -20.19
CA ARG A 40 19.02 -10.68 -19.45
C ARG A 40 18.70 -9.96 -18.13
N PRO A 41 18.98 -10.54 -16.94
CA PRO A 41 18.70 -9.90 -15.65
C PRO A 41 19.36 -8.53 -15.51
N GLN A 42 20.59 -8.38 -16.01
CA GLN A 42 21.37 -7.13 -15.98
C GLN A 42 20.80 -5.99 -16.85
N ARG A 43 19.71 -6.23 -17.60
CA ARG A 43 18.99 -5.22 -18.39
C ARG A 43 17.64 -4.82 -17.77
N ARG A 44 17.24 -5.45 -16.66
CA ARG A 44 16.04 -5.11 -15.89
C ARG A 44 16.34 -3.89 -15.00
N PRO A 45 15.38 -2.99 -14.78
CA PRO A 45 15.58 -1.83 -13.94
C PRO A 45 15.79 -2.23 -12.48
N ARG A 46 16.52 -1.42 -11.72
CA ARG A 46 16.54 -1.45 -10.26
C ARG A 46 15.20 -0.96 -9.70
N LEU A 47 14.94 -1.24 -8.42
CA LEU A 47 13.70 -0.80 -7.76
C LEU A 47 13.56 0.73 -7.76
N GLU A 48 14.65 1.47 -7.56
CA GLU A 48 14.68 2.94 -7.64
C GLU A 48 14.25 3.44 -9.02
N GLU A 49 14.84 2.90 -10.09
CA GLU A 49 14.50 3.21 -11.48
C GLU A 49 13.04 2.86 -11.83
N LEU A 50 12.53 1.77 -11.24
CA LEU A 50 11.15 1.32 -11.41
C LEU A 50 10.15 2.29 -10.76
N LEU A 51 10.44 2.79 -9.55
CA LEU A 51 9.60 3.75 -8.84
C LEU A 51 9.63 5.13 -9.49
N ASN A 52 10.74 5.49 -10.15
CA ASN A 52 10.87 6.69 -10.96
C ASN A 52 10.23 6.59 -12.37
N HIS A 53 9.65 5.44 -12.74
CA HIS A 53 9.01 5.27 -14.04
C HIS A 53 7.67 6.05 -14.10
N PRO A 54 7.32 6.72 -15.23
CA PRO A 54 6.09 7.51 -15.34
C PRO A 54 4.81 6.79 -14.93
N TRP A 55 4.73 5.48 -15.20
CA TRP A 55 3.60 4.64 -14.78
C TRP A 55 3.39 4.58 -13.26
N MET A 56 4.45 4.66 -12.47
CA MET A 56 4.37 4.71 -11.00
C MET A 56 4.09 6.13 -10.49
N SER A 57 4.59 7.15 -11.18
CA SER A 57 4.41 8.56 -10.78
C SER A 57 2.95 9.01 -10.75
N ILE A 58 2.10 8.45 -11.63
CA ILE A 58 0.66 8.78 -11.72
C ILE A 58 -0.12 8.42 -10.43
N ALA A 59 0.39 7.50 -9.61
CA ALA A 59 -0.32 6.99 -8.43
C ALA A 59 0.01 7.72 -7.12
N LEU A 60 1.00 8.62 -7.10
CA LEU A 60 1.52 9.24 -5.86
C LEU A 60 0.98 10.64 -5.58
N ASP A 61 0.36 11.29 -6.57
CA ASP A 61 -0.44 12.50 -6.38
C ASP A 61 -1.94 12.14 -6.32
N PRO A 62 -2.51 11.87 -5.13
CA PRO A 62 -3.96 11.91 -5.00
C PRO A 62 -4.43 13.33 -5.34
N PRO A 63 -5.46 13.51 -6.20
CA PRO A 63 -5.96 14.84 -6.52
C PRO A 63 -6.41 15.54 -5.24
N HIS A 64 -5.80 16.70 -5.00
CA HIS A 64 -5.91 17.50 -3.78
C HIS A 64 -7.33 18.10 -3.63
N THR A 65 -8.31 17.27 -3.24
CA THR A 65 -9.66 17.69 -2.88
C THR A 65 -10.02 17.20 -1.49
N SER A 66 -9.22 17.60 -0.49
CA SER A 66 -9.69 17.61 0.90
C SER A 66 -10.87 18.58 1.00
N PRO A 67 -12.09 18.14 1.36
CA PRO A 67 -13.18 19.07 1.60
C PRO A 67 -12.88 19.84 2.88
N SER A 68 -12.51 21.12 2.75
CA SER A 68 -12.39 22.05 3.86
C SER A 68 -13.77 22.28 4.48
N ILE A 69 -14.20 21.39 5.37
CA ILE A 69 -15.40 21.57 6.18
C ILE A 69 -15.19 22.78 7.10
N SER A 70 -15.76 23.91 6.71
CA SER A 70 -15.72 25.15 7.48
C SER A 70 -16.42 24.95 8.82
N SER A 71 -15.65 24.92 9.90
CA SER A 71 -16.15 24.80 11.28
C SER A 71 -16.84 26.08 11.73
N SER A 72 -18.18 26.06 11.77
CA SER A 72 -19.03 27.09 12.37
C SER A 72 -19.57 26.62 13.73
N PRO A 73 -19.38 27.36 14.84
CA PRO A 73 -19.81 26.93 16.18
C PRO A 73 -21.13 27.59 16.66
N SER A 74 -22.16 26.78 16.90
CA SER A 74 -23.32 27.07 17.79
C SER A 74 -24.28 25.87 17.80
N ALA A 75 -24.96 25.47 18.88
CA ALA A 75 -24.95 25.97 20.26
C ALA A 75 -25.31 24.85 21.26
N SER A 76 -24.91 25.01 22.52
CA SER A 76 -25.41 24.29 23.70
C SER A 76 -26.85 24.79 24.07
N PRO A 77 -27.65 24.19 25.01
CA PRO A 77 -27.19 23.50 26.22
C PRO A 77 -28.08 22.41 26.89
N SER A 78 -27.59 21.92 28.05
CA SER A 78 -28.32 21.34 29.21
C SER A 78 -29.02 19.98 29.02
N HIS A 79 -28.95 18.98 29.93
CA HIS A 79 -29.01 19.00 31.40
C HIS A 79 -28.40 17.71 32.03
N SER A 80 -27.73 17.83 33.17
CA SER A 80 -27.46 16.72 34.13
C SER A 80 -28.54 16.71 35.23
N PRO A 81 -28.87 15.58 35.89
CA PRO A 81 -28.10 14.96 37.00
C PRO A 81 -28.09 13.39 36.92
N SER A 82 -27.52 12.57 37.83
CA SER A 82 -26.49 12.65 38.88
C SER A 82 -26.20 11.21 39.41
N CYS A 83 -24.99 10.95 39.92
CA CYS A 83 -24.58 9.92 40.93
C CYS A 83 -24.95 8.41 40.72
N SER A 84 -24.17 7.41 41.15
CA SER A 84 -23.24 7.34 42.30
C SER A 84 -22.06 6.36 42.08
N ALA A 85 -21.02 6.51 42.92
CA ALA A 85 -20.09 5.50 43.50
C ALA A 85 -20.10 4.06 42.94
N SER A 86 -19.00 3.33 42.72
CA SER A 86 -17.62 3.42 43.28
C SER A 86 -16.70 2.44 42.50
N GLU A 87 -15.37 2.31 42.67
CA GLU A 87 -14.37 2.94 43.57
C GLU A 87 -12.96 2.90 42.93
N HIS A 88 -11.90 3.19 43.71
CA HIS A 88 -10.47 2.96 43.37
C HIS A 88 -9.74 2.52 44.66
N PRO A 89 -8.68 1.68 44.61
CA PRO A 89 -7.37 2.31 44.42
C PRO A 89 -6.31 1.52 43.63
N SER A 90 -5.45 2.33 43.02
CA SER A 90 -4.11 2.01 42.48
C SER A 90 -3.19 1.22 43.42
N VAL A 91 -2.38 0.31 42.85
CA VAL A 91 -0.98 0.11 43.26
C VAL A 91 -0.08 -0.33 42.09
N ARG A 92 0.99 0.45 41.91
CA ARG A 92 2.33 0.23 41.30
C ARG A 92 2.62 -1.06 40.48
N ASN A 93 3.15 -1.03 39.24
CA ASN A 93 4.38 -0.42 38.65
C ASN A 93 5.60 -1.37 38.62
N CYS A 94 6.46 -1.19 37.60
CA CYS A 94 7.79 -1.83 37.36
C CYS A 94 7.85 -3.26 36.78
N SER A 95 8.04 -3.31 35.46
CA SER A 95 9.25 -3.81 34.76
C SER A 95 9.92 -5.16 35.06
N THR A 96 10.44 -5.71 33.96
CA THR A 96 11.66 -6.55 33.78
C THR A 96 11.60 -8.07 34.02
N ASP A 97 11.83 -8.75 32.90
CA ASP A 97 12.87 -9.77 32.68
C ASP A 97 12.54 -11.28 32.72
N ASN A 98 12.99 -11.91 31.63
CA ASN A 98 13.59 -13.24 31.52
C ASN A 98 12.79 -14.56 31.27
N THR A 99 13.50 -15.42 30.54
CA THR A 99 13.46 -16.90 30.52
C THR A 99 12.49 -17.63 29.57
N LEU A 100 13.08 -18.14 28.48
CA LEU A 100 12.64 -19.28 27.66
C LEU A 100 12.88 -20.61 28.43
N PRO A 101 11.93 -21.57 28.41
CA PRO A 101 12.19 -22.90 27.80
C PRO A 101 10.97 -23.40 26.99
N GLN A 102 11.10 -23.95 25.77
CA GLN A 102 11.66 -25.27 25.42
C GLN A 102 11.00 -26.46 26.13
N ARG A 103 10.04 -27.13 25.45
CA ARG A 103 9.89 -28.60 25.48
C ARG A 103 9.09 -29.14 24.30
#